data_AF-A0A968T843-F1
#
_entry.id   AF-A0A968T843-F1
#
_cell.length_a   1.000
_cell.length_b   1.000
_cell.length_c   1.000
_cell.angle_alpha   90.00
_cell.angle_beta   90.00
_cell.angle_gamma   90.00
#
_symmetry.space_group_name_H-M   'P 1'
#
loop_
_entity.id
_entity.type
_entity.pdbx_description
1 polymer ?
#
loop_
_entity_poly.entity_id
_entity_poly.type
_entity_poly.pdbx_seq_one_letter_code
_entity_poly.pdbx_strand_id
1 'polypeptide(L)'
;MLKSWKGGNVPKKNIAEVKLPAKSVIYLMDRPGSIQSLVLAGNVTAPFGDLDEASVNLMNSIIGGEFTSRINMNIREDKHWSYGAGSFIYSAKGQRPFITYTQVQSDKTKETIQEIYRELSEYCGKNPATAEEVQKNQNNQLLQIPGSYETMGALSGAIIDIVRYNLKDNYYQEYASRLKALQAKEIKEMAVKVIKPEQLAWIVVGDRSKIETSLKELGYEIKLIDGDGNLIK
;
A
#
# COMPACT_ATOMS: atom_id res chain seq x y z
N MET A 1 -13.80 -18.03 32.88
CA MET A 1 -12.82 -19.04 32.40
C MET A 1 -11.37 -18.53 32.39
N LEU A 2 -10.95 -17.59 33.25
CA LEU A 2 -9.54 -17.14 33.34
C LEU A 2 -8.95 -17.20 34.77
N LYS A 3 -9.72 -17.66 35.76
CA LYS A 3 -9.33 -17.65 37.18
C LYS A 3 -8.09 -18.51 37.51
N SER A 4 -7.72 -19.44 36.63
CA SER A 4 -6.55 -20.32 36.78
C SER A 4 -5.39 -19.97 35.85
N TRP A 5 -5.49 -18.89 35.05
CA TRP A 5 -4.44 -18.53 34.11
C TRP A 5 -3.27 -17.85 34.84
N LYS A 6 -2.17 -18.58 34.98
CA LYS A 6 -0.88 -18.08 35.47
C LYS A 6 -0.10 -17.64 34.24
N GLY A 7 -0.16 -16.35 33.88
CA GLY A 7 0.53 -15.80 32.71
C GLY A 7 1.96 -16.33 32.60
N GLY A 8 2.35 -16.78 31.40
CA GLY A 8 3.67 -17.33 31.13
C GLY A 8 4.66 -16.29 30.62
N ASN A 9 5.92 -16.68 30.47
CA ASN A 9 6.93 -15.84 29.85
C ASN A 9 6.61 -15.70 28.35
N VAL A 10 6.26 -14.49 27.89
CA VAL A 10 5.90 -14.26 26.48
C VAL A 10 7.20 -14.12 25.67
N PRO A 11 7.44 -14.98 24.67
CA PRO A 11 8.65 -14.86 23.85
C PRO A 11 8.63 -13.52 23.11
N LYS A 12 9.74 -12.78 23.20
CA LYS A 12 9.93 -11.56 22.41
C LYS A 12 10.06 -11.97 20.94
N LYS A 13 9.14 -11.48 20.10
CA LYS A 13 9.27 -11.62 18.65
C LYS A 13 10.40 -10.71 18.16
N ASN A 14 11.35 -11.26 17.43
CA ASN A 14 12.35 -10.47 16.73
C ASN A 14 11.71 -9.86 15.48
N ILE A 15 11.38 -8.58 15.53
CA ILE A 15 10.90 -7.82 14.38
C ILE A 15 12.11 -7.02 13.88
N ALA A 16 12.75 -7.54 12.83
CA ALA A 16 13.89 -6.86 12.22
C ALA A 16 13.44 -5.54 11.59
N GLU A 17 14.27 -4.51 11.72
CA GLU A 17 14.09 -3.26 10.99
C GLU A 17 14.59 -3.43 9.56
N VAL A 18 13.74 -3.09 8.59
CA VAL A 18 14.05 -3.16 7.17
C VAL A 18 14.43 -1.77 6.69
N LYS A 19 15.66 -1.65 6.18
CA LYS A 19 16.11 -0.41 5.55
C LYS A 19 15.54 -0.30 4.15
N LEU A 20 15.03 0.88 3.81
CA LEU A 20 14.66 1.20 2.43
C LEU A 20 15.90 1.21 1.54
N PRO A 21 15.78 0.81 0.26
CA PRO A 21 16.89 0.90 -0.67
C PRO A 21 17.27 2.37 -0.90
N ALA A 22 18.53 2.63 -1.26
CA ALA A 22 19.00 3.99 -1.52
C ALA A 22 18.37 4.60 -2.78
N LYS A 23 17.97 3.74 -3.73
CA LYS A 23 17.28 4.07 -4.99
C LYS A 23 16.32 2.94 -5.33
N SER A 24 15.32 3.22 -6.15
CA SER A 24 14.41 2.20 -6.66
C SER A 24 15.16 1.07 -7.39
N VAL A 25 14.68 -0.17 -7.19
CA VAL A 25 15.28 -1.40 -7.72
C VAL A 25 14.17 -2.31 -8.26
N ILE A 26 14.44 -3.01 -9.36
CA ILE A 26 13.52 -4.02 -9.93
C ILE A 26 13.99 -5.41 -9.53
N TYR A 27 13.11 -6.17 -8.90
CA TYR A 27 13.21 -7.61 -8.75
C TYR A 27 12.37 -8.27 -9.84
N LEU A 28 13.03 -8.95 -10.78
CA LEU A 28 12.40 -9.56 -11.94
C LEU A 28 12.36 -11.09 -11.78
N MET A 29 11.16 -11.65 -11.79
CA MET A 29 10.90 -13.08 -11.79
C MET A 29 10.45 -13.51 -13.18
N ASP A 30 11.18 -14.46 -13.78
CA ASP A 30 10.84 -14.98 -15.09
C ASP A 30 9.66 -15.96 -15.00
N ARG A 31 8.65 -15.73 -15.84
CA ARG A 31 7.52 -16.62 -16.07
C ARG A 31 7.34 -16.81 -17.58
N PRO A 32 8.07 -17.76 -18.18
CA PRO A 32 8.04 -18.00 -19.63
C PRO A 32 6.63 -18.22 -20.17
N GLY A 33 6.33 -17.64 -21.33
CA GLY A 33 5.04 -17.78 -21.99
C GLY A 33 3.91 -16.94 -21.38
N SER A 34 4.17 -16.17 -20.31
CA SER A 34 3.18 -15.26 -19.76
C SER A 34 2.82 -14.17 -20.78
N ILE A 35 1.52 -13.96 -20.99
CA ILE A 35 1.00 -12.88 -21.84
C ILE A 35 0.82 -11.56 -21.06
N GLN A 36 0.73 -11.65 -19.74
CA GLN A 36 0.63 -10.52 -18.82
C GLN A 36 1.83 -10.47 -17.88
N SER A 37 2.11 -9.28 -17.36
CA SER A 37 3.06 -9.07 -16.28
C SER A 37 2.33 -8.59 -15.02
N LEU A 38 2.66 -9.19 -13.88
CA LEU A 38 2.33 -8.65 -12.57
C LEU A 38 3.36 -7.58 -12.23
N VAL A 39 2.89 -6.39 -11.88
CA VAL A 39 3.74 -5.29 -11.40
C VAL A 39 3.31 -4.94 -9.98
N LEU A 40 4.24 -5.09 -9.04
CA LEU A 40 4.12 -4.58 -7.68
C LEU A 40 5.17 -3.50 -7.47
N ALA A 41 4.81 -2.46 -6.72
CA ALA A 41 5.75 -1.48 -6.21
C ALA A 41 5.47 -1.24 -4.74
N GLY A 42 6.50 -1.18 -3.90
CA GLY A 42 6.27 -0.92 -2.49
C GLY A 42 7.47 -0.42 -1.73
N ASN A 43 7.19 0.19 -0.58
CA ASN A 43 8.15 0.58 0.43
C ASN A 43 7.59 0.24 1.81
N VAL A 44 8.46 0.06 2.81
CA VAL A 44 8.01 -0.03 4.20
C VAL A 44 7.67 1.36 4.75
N THR A 45 6.67 1.41 5.62
CA THR A 45 6.22 2.57 6.39
C THR A 45 6.14 2.22 7.89
N ALA A 46 5.83 3.21 8.72
CA ALA A 46 5.73 3.10 10.16
C ALA A 46 4.71 2.00 10.59
N PRO A 47 4.89 1.39 11.77
CA PRO A 47 3.92 0.49 12.37
C PRO A 47 2.50 1.04 12.42
N PHE A 48 1.52 0.14 12.54
CA PHE A 48 0.13 0.53 12.76
C PHE A 48 -0.01 1.21 14.12
N GLY A 49 -0.61 2.40 14.14
CA GLY A 49 -0.84 3.21 15.34
C GLY A 49 0.23 4.28 15.60
N ASP A 50 1.39 4.20 14.95
CA ASP A 50 2.47 5.19 15.07
C ASP A 50 2.22 6.43 14.19
N LEU A 51 1.35 6.30 13.19
CA LEU A 51 0.83 7.40 12.39
C LEU A 51 -0.66 7.57 12.67
N ASP A 52 -1.20 8.71 12.26
CA ASP A 52 -2.64 8.90 12.25
C ASP A 52 -3.28 8.01 11.18
N GLU A 53 -3.78 6.86 11.60
CA GLU A 53 -4.32 5.82 10.72
C GLU A 53 -5.56 6.28 9.94
N ALA A 54 -6.35 7.24 10.45
CA ALA A 54 -7.44 7.82 9.67
C ALA A 54 -6.90 8.57 8.45
N SER A 55 -5.80 9.33 8.64
CA SER A 55 -5.10 10.00 7.55
C SER A 55 -4.44 9.00 6.58
N VAL A 56 -3.81 7.94 7.10
CA VAL A 56 -3.19 6.88 6.28
C VAL A 56 -4.24 6.19 5.41
N ASN A 57 -5.38 5.80 5.98
CA ASN A 57 -6.45 5.13 5.26
C ASN A 57 -7.09 6.03 4.20
N LEU A 58 -7.38 7.29 4.54
CA LEU A 58 -7.95 8.24 3.60
C LEU A 58 -6.99 8.58 2.46
N MET A 59 -5.69 8.75 2.76
CA MET A 59 -4.64 8.91 1.78
C MET A 59 -4.59 7.71 0.82
N ASN A 60 -4.59 6.49 1.36
CA ASN A 60 -4.58 5.27 0.54
C ASN A 60 -5.83 5.16 -0.34
N SER A 61 -7.04 5.42 0.20
CA SER A 61 -8.30 5.40 -0.57
C SER A 61 -8.21 6.25 -1.84
N ILE A 62 -7.65 7.46 -1.74
CA ILE A 62 -7.53 8.39 -2.87
C ILE A 62 -6.54 7.87 -3.93
N ILE A 63 -5.35 7.42 -3.51
CA ILE A 63 -4.29 7.05 -4.46
C ILE A 63 -4.51 5.67 -5.10
N GLY A 64 -4.97 4.66 -4.34
CA GLY A 64 -5.15 3.31 -4.88
C GLY A 64 -6.11 2.38 -4.12
N GLY A 65 -6.68 2.80 -2.99
CA GLY A 65 -7.46 1.94 -2.09
C GLY A 65 -8.94 1.76 -2.47
N GLU A 66 -9.46 2.57 -3.40
CA GLU A 66 -10.84 2.47 -3.88
C GLU A 66 -10.88 2.21 -5.39
N PHE A 67 -12.04 1.78 -5.89
CA PHE A 67 -12.25 1.59 -7.33
C PHE A 67 -12.06 2.89 -8.13
N THR A 68 -12.48 4.03 -7.59
CA THR A 68 -12.31 5.35 -8.23
C THR A 68 -10.98 6.02 -7.88
N SER A 69 -10.00 5.28 -7.36
CA SER A 69 -8.69 5.81 -7.00
C SER A 69 -7.86 6.20 -8.21
N ARG A 70 -6.91 7.13 -8.02
CA ARG A 70 -6.09 7.67 -9.11
C ARG A 70 -5.35 6.60 -9.92
N ILE A 71 -4.71 5.65 -9.24
CA ILE A 71 -3.98 4.56 -9.91
C ILE A 71 -4.92 3.70 -10.75
N ASN A 72 -6.10 3.35 -10.22
CA ASN A 72 -7.06 2.55 -10.98
C ASN A 72 -7.61 3.33 -12.18
N MET A 73 -8.00 4.59 -11.98
CA MET A 73 -8.50 5.45 -13.07
C MET A 73 -7.45 5.66 -14.17
N ASN A 74 -6.17 5.82 -13.83
CA ASN A 74 -5.10 5.95 -14.81
C ASN A 74 -4.88 4.63 -15.59
N ILE A 75 -4.60 3.53 -14.90
CA ILE A 75 -4.15 2.30 -15.57
C ILE A 75 -5.31 1.52 -16.22
N ARG A 76 -6.47 1.46 -15.57
CA ARG A 76 -7.64 0.70 -16.03
C ARG A 76 -8.56 1.54 -16.93
N GLU A 77 -8.95 2.72 -16.46
CA GLU A 77 -9.99 3.51 -17.14
C GLU A 77 -9.46 4.36 -18.29
N ASP A 78 -8.31 5.02 -18.13
CA ASP A 78 -7.74 5.87 -19.18
C ASP A 78 -6.94 5.04 -20.18
N LYS A 79 -6.03 4.20 -19.69
CA LYS A 79 -5.08 3.47 -20.53
C LYS A 79 -5.56 2.10 -21.00
N HIS A 80 -6.53 1.49 -20.31
CA HIS A 80 -7.05 0.16 -20.60
C HIS A 80 -5.98 -0.96 -20.59
N TRP A 81 -4.90 -0.80 -19.82
CA TRP A 81 -3.81 -1.78 -19.77
C TRP A 81 -4.07 -2.92 -18.78
N SER A 82 -4.94 -2.67 -17.80
CA SER A 82 -5.28 -3.62 -16.75
C SER A 82 -6.79 -3.78 -16.59
N TYR A 83 -7.20 -4.90 -16.03
CA TYR A 83 -8.54 -5.06 -15.46
C TYR A 83 -8.70 -4.37 -14.09
N GLY A 84 -7.58 -4.09 -13.40
CA GLY A 84 -7.59 -3.44 -12.10
C GLY A 84 -6.20 -3.08 -11.61
N ALA A 85 -6.08 -1.90 -11.01
CA ALA A 85 -4.88 -1.43 -10.33
C ALA A 85 -5.28 -0.81 -8.99
N GLY A 86 -4.40 -0.88 -7.99
CA GLY A 86 -4.71 -0.32 -6.69
C GLY A 86 -3.53 -0.31 -5.74
N SER A 87 -3.81 0.04 -4.49
CA SER A 87 -2.84 0.04 -3.41
C SER A 87 -3.45 -0.32 -2.06
N PHE A 88 -2.63 -0.90 -1.20
CA PHE A 88 -3.01 -1.22 0.17
C PHE A 88 -1.82 -1.07 1.12
N ILE A 89 -2.13 -0.98 2.40
CA ILE A 89 -1.16 -0.97 3.49
C ILE A 89 -1.57 -2.07 4.46
N TYR A 90 -0.68 -3.04 4.70
CA TYR A 90 -0.96 -4.07 5.70
C TYR A 90 -0.84 -3.49 7.11
N SER A 91 -1.66 -3.96 8.05
CA SER A 91 -1.49 -3.63 9.47
C SER A 91 -0.46 -4.56 10.11
N ALA A 92 0.52 -4.01 10.83
CA ALA A 92 1.53 -4.79 11.54
C ALA A 92 2.05 -4.05 12.77
N LYS A 93 2.55 -4.82 13.76
CA LYS A 93 3.24 -4.30 14.95
C LYS A 93 4.60 -3.68 14.64
N GLY A 94 5.25 -4.17 13.59
CA GLY A 94 6.50 -3.63 13.07
C GLY A 94 6.27 -2.73 11.89
N GLN A 95 7.35 -2.35 11.22
CA GLN A 95 7.27 -1.76 9.88
C GLN A 95 6.34 -2.59 8.98
N ARG A 96 5.55 -1.90 8.16
CA ARG A 96 4.54 -2.51 7.31
C ARG A 96 4.65 -2.01 5.88
N PRO A 97 4.33 -2.80 4.87
CA PRO A 97 4.49 -2.38 3.49
C PRO A 97 3.27 -1.55 3.02
N PHE A 98 3.55 -0.46 2.33
CA PHE A 98 2.65 0.12 1.33
C PHE A 98 2.95 -0.56 -0.01
N ILE A 99 1.92 -1.07 -0.68
CA ILE A 99 2.06 -1.79 -1.96
C ILE A 99 1.06 -1.24 -2.95
N THR A 100 1.54 -0.85 -4.13
CA THR A 100 0.73 -0.70 -5.34
C THR A 100 0.83 -1.98 -6.17
N TYR A 101 -0.26 -2.39 -6.80
CA TYR A 101 -0.31 -3.62 -7.60
C TYR A 101 -1.17 -3.47 -8.84
N THR A 102 -0.79 -4.15 -9.91
CA THR A 102 -1.61 -4.32 -11.11
C THR A 102 -1.11 -5.47 -11.97
N GLN A 103 -1.97 -5.99 -12.84
CA GLN A 103 -1.60 -6.95 -13.89
C GLN A 103 -1.89 -6.33 -15.26
N VAL A 104 -0.88 -6.28 -16.13
CA VAL A 104 -0.95 -5.60 -17.42
C VAL A 104 -0.48 -6.49 -18.56
N GLN A 105 -0.83 -6.14 -19.80
CA GLN A 105 -0.23 -6.79 -20.98
C GLN A 105 1.30 -6.64 -20.95
N SER A 106 2.03 -7.67 -21.38
CA SER A 106 3.50 -7.70 -21.20
C SER A 106 4.21 -6.53 -21.90
N ASP A 107 3.69 -6.08 -23.03
CA ASP A 107 4.19 -4.93 -23.81
C ASP A 107 3.88 -3.56 -23.16
N LYS A 108 3.15 -3.53 -22.04
CA LYS A 108 2.85 -2.32 -21.26
C LYS A 108 3.54 -2.28 -19.90
N THR A 109 4.43 -3.24 -19.62
CA THR A 109 5.08 -3.39 -18.31
C THR A 109 5.94 -2.17 -17.95
N LYS A 110 6.74 -1.68 -18.91
CA LYS A 110 7.62 -0.53 -18.72
C LYS A 110 6.80 0.74 -18.46
N GLU A 111 5.81 0.99 -19.31
CA GLU A 111 4.96 2.17 -19.24
C GLU A 111 4.12 2.17 -17.95
N THR A 112 3.69 0.99 -17.49
CA THR A 112 2.98 0.85 -16.21
C THR A 112 3.85 1.28 -15.03
N ILE A 113 5.13 0.90 -15.01
CA ILE A 113 6.08 1.35 -13.98
C ILE A 113 6.23 2.87 -14.01
N GLN A 114 6.37 3.46 -15.20
CA GLN A 114 6.49 4.91 -15.36
C GLN A 114 5.25 5.65 -14.85
N GLU A 115 4.06 5.13 -15.13
CA GLU A 115 2.80 5.73 -14.69
C GLU A 115 2.56 5.61 -13.19
N ILE A 116 2.83 4.44 -12.59
CA ILE A 116 2.74 4.28 -11.14
C ILE A 116 3.74 5.21 -10.45
N TYR A 117 4.98 5.28 -10.94
CA TYR A 117 5.97 6.22 -10.43
C TYR A 117 5.50 7.68 -10.55
N ARG A 118 4.94 8.07 -11.71
CA ARG A 118 4.41 9.42 -11.95
C ARG A 118 3.29 9.72 -10.95
N GLU A 119 2.27 8.88 -10.85
CA GLU A 119 1.14 9.08 -9.93
C GLU A 119 1.61 9.24 -8.48
N LEU A 120 2.47 8.35 -7.99
CA LEU A 120 2.98 8.40 -6.62
C LEU A 120 3.81 9.67 -6.37
N SER A 121 4.68 10.05 -7.31
CA SER A 121 5.53 11.23 -7.19
C SER A 121 4.72 12.52 -7.25
N GLU A 122 3.75 12.58 -8.15
CA GLU A 122 2.85 13.73 -8.30
C GLU A 122 1.96 13.90 -7.07
N TYR A 123 1.40 12.81 -6.55
CA TYR A 123 0.58 12.77 -5.35
C TYR A 123 1.34 13.23 -4.09
N CYS A 124 2.63 12.89 -3.97
CA CYS A 124 3.47 13.38 -2.88
C CYS A 124 3.93 14.84 -3.09
N GLY A 125 3.94 15.33 -4.34
CA GLY A 125 4.62 16.56 -4.74
C GLY A 125 3.69 17.61 -5.33
N LYS A 126 3.75 17.73 -6.66
CA LYS A 126 3.18 18.85 -7.43
C LYS A 126 1.66 18.75 -7.65
N ASN A 127 1.07 17.57 -7.53
CA ASN A 127 -0.36 17.35 -7.69
C ASN A 127 -0.91 16.50 -6.52
N PRO A 128 -0.89 17.04 -5.28
CA PRO A 128 -1.41 16.33 -4.11
C PRO A 128 -2.91 16.10 -4.18
N ALA A 129 -3.47 15.38 -3.20
CA ALA A 129 -4.91 15.21 -3.06
C ALA A 129 -5.63 16.58 -3.06
N THR A 130 -6.69 16.70 -3.85
CA THR A 130 -7.54 17.89 -3.86
C THR A 130 -8.53 17.86 -2.69
N ALA A 131 -9.10 19.02 -2.34
CA ALA A 131 -10.15 19.09 -1.31
C ALA A 131 -11.38 18.26 -1.70
N GLU A 132 -11.72 18.20 -2.99
CA GLU A 132 -12.84 17.40 -3.49
C GLU A 132 -12.59 15.89 -3.36
N GLU A 133 -11.39 15.43 -3.70
CA GLU A 133 -11.02 14.02 -3.52
C GLU A 133 -11.06 13.62 -2.04
N VAL A 134 -10.54 14.49 -1.16
CA VAL A 134 -10.59 14.28 0.29
C VAL A 134 -12.03 14.20 0.77
N GLN A 135 -12.88 15.17 0.41
CA GLN A 135 -14.27 15.20 0.84
C GLN A 135 -15.07 13.99 0.33
N LYS A 136 -14.85 13.60 -0.93
CA LYS A 136 -15.51 12.43 -1.53
C LYS A 136 -15.14 11.15 -0.77
N ASN A 137 -13.85 10.90 -0.55
CA ASN A 137 -13.40 9.68 0.13
C ASN A 137 -13.73 9.70 1.63
N GLN A 138 -13.73 10.87 2.28
CA GLN A 138 -14.25 11.02 3.65
C GLN A 138 -15.71 10.57 3.75
N ASN A 139 -16.56 11.07 2.84
CA ASN A 139 -17.98 10.71 2.83
C ASN A 139 -18.17 9.20 2.61
N ASN A 140 -17.44 8.62 1.64
CA ASN A 140 -17.47 7.19 1.38
C ASN A 140 -17.11 6.38 2.64
N GLN A 141 -15.98 6.69 3.28
CA GLN A 141 -15.53 5.96 4.47
C GLN A 141 -16.47 6.18 5.66
N LEU A 142 -16.99 7.39 5.87
CA LEU A 142 -17.93 7.68 6.96
C LEU A 142 -19.22 6.89 6.82
N LEU A 143 -19.73 6.73 5.60
CA LEU A 143 -20.93 5.93 5.33
C LEU A 143 -20.71 4.43 5.54
N GLN A 144 -19.46 3.95 5.49
CA GLN A 144 -19.12 2.56 5.75
C GLN A 144 -19.06 2.23 7.25
N ILE A 145 -18.69 3.19 8.11
CA ILE A 145 -18.45 2.96 9.55
C ILE A 145 -19.59 2.20 10.25
N PRO A 146 -20.89 2.55 10.08
CA PRO A 146 -21.96 1.84 10.77
C PRO A 146 -22.00 0.33 10.43
N GLY A 147 -21.75 -0.03 9.16
CA GLY A 147 -21.68 -1.42 8.72
C GLY A 147 -20.38 -2.12 9.15
N SER A 148 -19.28 -1.38 9.29
CA SER A 148 -17.98 -1.95 9.67
C SER A 148 -17.93 -2.57 11.08
N TYR A 149 -18.88 -2.24 11.96
CA TYR A 149 -18.91 -2.74 13.35
C TYR A 149 -20.27 -3.35 13.75
N GLU A 150 -21.10 -3.73 12.78
CA GLU A 150 -22.46 -4.24 13.06
C GLU A 150 -22.49 -5.67 13.60
N THR A 151 -21.42 -6.46 13.38
CA THR A 151 -21.34 -7.85 13.82
C THR A 151 -20.49 -8.00 15.10
N MET A 152 -20.80 -9.01 15.91
CA MET A 152 -19.97 -9.34 17.09
C MET A 152 -18.52 -9.67 16.71
N GLY A 153 -18.30 -10.27 15.55
CA GLY A 153 -16.95 -10.56 15.04
C GLY A 153 -16.16 -9.29 14.74
N ALA A 154 -16.80 -8.30 14.10
CA ALA A 154 -16.19 -7.01 13.83
C ALA A 154 -15.85 -6.23 15.10
N LEU A 155 -16.77 -6.20 16.08
CA LEU A 155 -16.52 -5.55 17.37
C LEU A 155 -15.39 -6.25 18.15
N SER A 156 -15.37 -7.59 18.15
CA SER A 156 -14.27 -8.36 18.75
C SER A 156 -12.94 -8.06 18.07
N GLY A 157 -12.91 -7.97 16.74
CA GLY A 157 -11.74 -7.58 15.96
C GLY A 157 -11.21 -6.19 16.35
N ALA A 158 -12.10 -5.20 16.48
CA ALA A 158 -11.74 -3.85 16.92
C ALA A 158 -11.08 -3.86 18.31
N ILE A 159 -11.66 -4.58 19.28
CA ILE A 159 -11.08 -4.71 20.62
C ILE A 159 -9.71 -5.41 20.57
N ILE A 160 -9.59 -6.46 19.76
CA ILE A 160 -8.32 -7.15 19.55
C ILE A 160 -7.28 -6.20 18.96
N ASP A 161 -7.65 -5.33 18.02
CA ASP A 161 -6.73 -4.37 17.40
C ASP A 161 -6.31 -3.25 18.36
N ILE A 162 -7.19 -2.78 19.26
CA ILE A 162 -6.80 -1.86 20.36
C ILE A 162 -5.64 -2.49 21.17
N VAL A 163 -5.82 -3.73 21.62
CA VAL A 163 -4.81 -4.42 22.44
C VAL A 163 -3.58 -4.80 21.60
N ARG A 164 -3.78 -5.25 20.37
CA ARG A 164 -2.70 -5.70 19.48
C ARG A 164 -1.78 -4.55 19.13
N TYR A 165 -2.30 -3.37 18.80
CA TYR A 165 -1.50 -2.24 18.37
C TYR A 165 -1.31 -1.19 19.45
N ASN A 166 -1.72 -1.48 20.69
CA ASN A 166 -1.60 -0.57 21.83
C ASN A 166 -2.24 0.81 21.55
N LEU A 167 -3.42 0.78 20.93
CA LEU A 167 -4.20 1.98 20.64
C LEU A 167 -4.86 2.48 21.93
N LYS A 168 -5.32 3.72 21.92
CA LYS A 168 -6.19 4.22 23.00
C LYS A 168 -7.52 3.47 22.99
N ASP A 169 -8.08 3.21 24.17
CA ASP A 169 -9.36 2.50 24.33
C ASP A 169 -10.53 3.18 23.57
N ASN A 170 -10.46 4.49 23.39
CA ASN A 170 -11.46 5.28 22.68
C ASN A 170 -11.15 5.48 21.18
N TYR A 171 -10.13 4.82 20.64
CA TYR A 171 -9.66 5.00 19.26
C TYR A 171 -10.80 4.92 18.23
N TYR A 172 -11.62 3.86 18.28
CA TYR A 172 -12.73 3.69 17.34
C TYR A 172 -13.90 4.65 17.57
N GLN A 173 -14.03 5.22 18.78
CA GLN A 173 -15.01 6.25 19.09
C GLN A 173 -14.61 7.59 18.44
N GLU A 174 -13.31 7.91 18.48
CA GLU A 174 -12.76 9.14 17.90
C GLU A 174 -12.49 9.03 16.39
N TYR A 175 -12.45 7.83 15.82
CA TYR A 175 -12.09 7.62 14.42
C TYR A 175 -12.97 8.43 13.46
N ALA A 176 -14.29 8.44 13.67
CA ALA A 176 -15.22 9.15 12.78
C ALA A 176 -15.06 10.68 12.86
N SER A 177 -14.82 11.24 14.05
CA SER A 177 -14.58 12.67 14.20
C SER A 177 -13.22 13.05 13.64
N ARG A 178 -12.20 12.21 13.84
CA ARG A 178 -10.87 12.40 13.25
C ARG A 178 -10.92 12.40 11.73
N LEU A 179 -11.60 11.41 11.14
CA LEU A 179 -11.78 11.29 9.69
C LEU A 179 -12.45 12.53 9.09
N LYS A 180 -13.51 13.06 9.73
CA LYS A 180 -14.20 14.30 9.31
C LYS A 180 -13.32 15.55 9.37
N ALA A 181 -12.36 15.58 10.30
CA ALA A 181 -11.50 16.75 10.50
C ALA A 181 -10.32 16.81 9.53
N LEU A 182 -10.03 15.73 8.79
CA LEU A 182 -8.90 15.67 7.87
C LEU A 182 -9.01 16.68 6.73
N GLN A 183 -7.90 17.33 6.42
CA GLN A 183 -7.77 18.28 5.32
C GLN A 183 -6.76 17.81 4.27
N ALA A 184 -6.88 18.33 3.04
CA ALA A 184 -5.96 18.02 1.94
C ALA A 184 -4.48 18.25 2.29
N LYS A 185 -4.18 19.25 3.12
CA LYS A 185 -2.82 19.50 3.62
C LYS A 185 -2.29 18.32 4.44
N GLU A 186 -3.09 17.79 5.37
CA GLU A 186 -2.70 16.64 6.20
C GLU A 186 -2.53 15.38 5.36
N ILE A 187 -3.36 15.20 4.33
CA ILE A 187 -3.24 14.08 3.39
C ILE A 187 -1.95 14.17 2.58
N LYS A 188 -1.56 15.37 2.11
CA LYS A 188 -0.26 15.58 1.48
C LYS A 188 0.90 15.24 2.41
N GLU A 189 0.86 15.73 3.65
CA GLU A 189 1.89 15.45 4.65
C GLU A 189 1.98 13.95 4.96
N MET A 190 0.83 13.26 5.02
CA MET A 190 0.79 11.82 5.23
C MET A 190 1.31 11.03 4.03
N ALA A 191 0.96 11.44 2.80
CA ALA A 191 1.48 10.83 1.58
C ALA A 191 3.01 10.85 1.56
N VAL A 192 3.64 11.99 1.88
CA VAL A 192 5.11 12.13 1.96
C VAL A 192 5.72 11.26 3.06
N LYS A 193 5.00 11.01 4.16
CA LYS A 193 5.47 10.12 5.24
C LYS A 193 5.44 8.65 4.82
N VAL A 194 4.37 8.22 4.17
CA VAL A 194 4.08 6.81 3.87
C VAL A 194 4.71 6.35 2.56
N ILE A 195 4.62 7.15 1.50
CA ILE A 195 5.00 6.77 0.14
C ILE A 195 6.41 7.33 -0.15
N LYS A 196 7.30 6.47 -0.65
CA LYS A 196 8.70 6.83 -0.98
C LYS A 196 8.99 6.50 -2.45
N PRO A 197 8.58 7.35 -3.41
CA PRO A 197 8.68 7.03 -4.84
C PRO A 197 10.10 6.73 -5.34
N GLU A 198 11.11 7.41 -4.76
CA GLU A 198 12.52 7.23 -5.10
C GLU A 198 13.17 5.98 -4.50
N GLN A 199 12.47 5.29 -3.60
CA GLN A 199 12.98 4.16 -2.82
C GLN A 199 12.05 2.94 -2.93
N LEU A 200 11.38 2.77 -4.08
CA LEU A 200 10.46 1.67 -4.31
C LEU A 200 11.23 0.38 -4.66
N ALA A 201 10.85 -0.71 -4.01
CA ALA A 201 11.14 -2.04 -4.51
C ALA A 201 10.03 -2.43 -5.51
N TRP A 202 10.41 -2.61 -6.76
CA TRP A 202 9.52 -3.13 -7.81
C TRP A 202 9.66 -4.64 -7.87
N ILE A 203 8.54 -5.36 -7.91
CA ILE A 203 8.52 -6.79 -8.21
C ILE A 203 7.76 -6.94 -9.51
N VAL A 204 8.43 -7.50 -10.52
CA VAL A 204 7.87 -7.74 -11.84
C VAL A 204 7.91 -9.24 -12.11
N VAL A 205 6.75 -9.83 -12.38
CA VAL A 205 6.63 -11.24 -12.76
C VAL A 205 6.04 -11.33 -14.15
N GLY A 206 6.77 -11.86 -15.11
CA GLY A 206 6.33 -11.94 -16.50
C GLY A 206 7.34 -12.67 -17.39
N ASP A 207 7.03 -12.79 -18.68
CA ASP A 207 7.93 -13.42 -19.65
C ASP A 207 9.16 -12.55 -19.85
N ARG A 208 10.27 -12.91 -19.22
CA ARG A 208 11.51 -12.12 -19.17
C ARG A 208 12.02 -11.79 -20.56
N SER A 209 11.88 -12.72 -21.50
CA SER A 209 12.32 -12.54 -22.89
C SER A 209 11.64 -11.38 -23.60
N LYS A 210 10.44 -10.98 -23.14
CA LYS A 210 9.64 -9.89 -23.71
C LYS A 210 9.81 -8.56 -22.98
N ILE A 211 10.13 -8.58 -21.69
CA ILE A 211 10.07 -7.38 -20.84
C ILE A 211 11.43 -6.89 -20.35
N GLU A 212 12.45 -7.74 -20.27
CA GLU A 212 13.73 -7.34 -19.66
C GLU A 212 14.41 -6.18 -20.39
N THR A 213 14.40 -6.20 -21.72
CA THR A 213 15.03 -5.15 -22.53
C THR A 213 14.38 -3.79 -22.27
N SER A 214 13.05 -3.71 -22.28
CA SER A 214 12.33 -2.46 -22.03
C SER A 214 12.46 -1.99 -20.59
N LEU A 215 12.57 -2.91 -19.63
CA LEU A 215 12.82 -2.56 -18.22
C LEU A 215 14.21 -1.96 -18.00
N LYS A 216 15.24 -2.42 -18.73
CA LYS A 216 16.60 -1.85 -18.64
C LYS A 216 16.65 -0.37 -19.03
N GLU A 217 15.78 0.05 -19.94
CA GLU A 217 15.68 1.45 -20.38
C GLU A 217 15.21 2.40 -19.27
N LEU A 218 14.61 1.89 -18.19
CA LEU A 218 14.22 2.68 -17.01
C LEU A 218 15.42 3.12 -16.16
N GLY A 219 16.60 2.51 -16.35
CA GLY A 219 17.81 2.85 -15.61
C GLY A 219 17.84 2.37 -14.15
N TYR A 220 16.88 1.55 -13.73
CA TYR A 220 16.91 0.88 -12.43
C TYR A 220 17.84 -0.33 -12.46
N GLU A 221 18.44 -0.65 -11.31
CA GLU A 221 19.10 -1.94 -11.11
C GLU A 221 18.06 -3.06 -11.24
N ILE A 222 18.36 -4.10 -12.03
CA ILE A 222 17.50 -5.29 -12.17
C ILE A 222 18.17 -6.48 -11.49
N LYS A 223 17.46 -7.08 -10.53
CA LYS A 223 17.85 -8.27 -9.78
C LYS A 223 16.93 -9.42 -10.17
N LEU A 224 17.49 -10.51 -10.65
CA LEU A 224 16.71 -11.70 -10.98
C LEU A 224 16.40 -12.48 -9.70
N ILE A 225 15.15 -12.92 -9.56
CA ILE A 225 14.69 -13.71 -8.41
C ILE A 225 13.95 -14.98 -8.83
N ASP A 226 14.05 -16.02 -7.99
CA ASP A 226 13.24 -17.23 -8.09
C ASP A 226 11.86 -17.07 -7.41
N GLY A 227 11.03 -18.12 -7.46
CA GLY A 227 9.69 -18.13 -6.86
C GLY A 227 9.66 -17.96 -5.34
N ASP A 228 10.79 -18.18 -4.67
CA ASP A 228 10.95 -18.01 -3.22
C ASP A 228 11.52 -16.63 -2.85
N GLY A 229 11.86 -15.81 -3.86
CA GLY A 229 12.43 -14.47 -3.71
C GLY A 229 13.95 -14.46 -3.52
N ASN A 230 14.64 -15.59 -3.73
CA ASN A 230 16.10 -15.63 -3.69
C ASN A 230 16.69 -15.08 -4.98
N LEU A 231 17.84 -14.41 -4.87
CA LEU A 231 18.58 -13.93 -6.04
C LEU A 231 19.11 -15.09 -6.87
N ILE A 232 18.82 -15.06 -8.17
CA ILE A 232 19.41 -15.97 -9.15
C ILE A 232 20.77 -15.38 -9.56
N LYS A 233 21.84 -16.14 -9.32
CA LYS A 233 23.22 -15.78 -9.71
C LYS A 233 23.46 -16.00 -11.20
#